data_AF-A0AAP8GFP0-F1
#
_entry.id   AF-A0AAP8GFP0-F1
#
_cell.length_a   1.000
_cell.length_b   1.000
_cell.length_c   1.000
_cell.angle_alpha   90.00
_cell.angle_beta   90.00
_cell.angle_gamma   90.00
#
_symmetry.space_group_name_H-M   'P 1'
#
loop_
_entity.id
_entity.type
_entity.pdbx_description
1 polymer ?
#
loop_
_entity_poly.entity_id
_entity_poly.type
_entity_poly.pdbx_seq_one_letter_code
_entity_poly.pdbx_strand_id
1 'polypeptide(L)'
;FKVLNSCLFALPPIAEQERIVEKVSSLMSLCDQLEQQSLTSLDAHQQLVETLLGTLTDSQNTAELAENWARISEHFDTLFTTEASVAALKQTILQLAVMGKLVPQDPNDEPASELLKRIAQEKAQLVKEGKIKKQRPLPPISDEEKPFELPEGWE
;
A
#
# COMPACT_ATOMS: atom_id res chain seq x y z
N PHE A 1 54.43 -14.45 3.53
CA PHE A 1 55.21 -14.67 2.28
C PHE A 1 55.64 -16.11 2.03
N LYS A 2 55.96 -16.96 3.04
CA LYS A 2 56.37 -18.37 2.80
C LYS A 2 55.32 -19.27 2.12
N VAL A 3 54.03 -19.02 2.35
CA VAL A 3 52.92 -19.89 1.88
C VAL A 3 52.62 -19.72 0.37
N LEU A 4 52.78 -18.52 -0.18
CA LEU A 4 52.55 -18.27 -1.62
C LEU A 4 53.61 -18.95 -2.50
N ASN A 5 54.83 -19.13 -1.99
CA ASN A 5 55.96 -19.68 -2.74
C ASN A 5 55.90 -21.21 -2.92
N SER A 6 54.90 -21.87 -2.33
CA SER A 6 54.71 -23.33 -2.38
C SER A 6 53.58 -23.77 -3.33
N CYS A 7 52.86 -22.81 -3.93
CA CYS A 7 51.80 -23.10 -4.89
C CYS A 7 52.41 -23.34 -6.28
N LEU A 8 52.49 -24.60 -6.69
CA LEU A 8 52.76 -24.95 -8.09
C LEU A 8 51.48 -24.70 -8.89
N PHE A 9 51.49 -23.71 -9.78
CA PHE A 9 50.40 -23.49 -10.73
C PHE A 9 50.93 -23.67 -12.15
N ALA A 10 50.13 -24.32 -12.99
CA ALA A 10 50.43 -24.43 -14.41
C ALA A 10 50.26 -23.04 -15.04
N LEU A 11 51.37 -22.45 -15.51
CA LEU A 11 51.34 -21.18 -16.21
C LEU A 11 51.21 -21.45 -17.72
N PRO A 12 50.06 -21.14 -18.35
CA PRO A 12 49.93 -21.29 -19.79
C PRO A 12 50.77 -20.22 -20.52
N PRO A 13 51.02 -20.37 -21.84
CA PRO A 13 51.70 -19.34 -22.63
C PRO A 13 51.01 -17.97 -22.52
N ILE A 14 51.77 -16.89 -22.67
CA ILE A 14 51.28 -15.50 -22.46
C ILE A 14 50.03 -15.20 -23.29
N ALA A 15 50.00 -15.62 -24.56
CA ALA A 15 48.84 -15.43 -25.43
C ALA A 15 47.56 -16.10 -24.90
N GLU A 16 47.69 -17.24 -24.23
CA GLU A 16 46.53 -17.93 -23.62
C GLU A 16 46.12 -17.27 -22.31
N GLN A 17 47.06 -16.71 -21.54
CA GLN A 17 46.73 -15.90 -20.36
C GLN A 17 45.91 -14.67 -20.75
N GLU A 18 46.31 -13.95 -21.81
CA GLU A 18 45.57 -12.80 -22.33
C GLU A 18 44.15 -13.19 -22.77
N ARG A 19 44.01 -14.29 -23.52
CA ARG A 19 42.70 -14.82 -23.93
C ARG A 19 41.82 -15.20 -22.74
N ILE A 20 42.40 -15.80 -21.70
CA ILE A 20 41.69 -16.14 -20.46
C ILE A 20 41.23 -14.86 -19.75
N VAL A 21 42.10 -13.87 -19.61
CA VAL A 21 41.79 -12.60 -18.94
C VAL A 21 40.69 -11.84 -19.68
N GLU A 22 40.72 -11.80 -21.01
CA GLU A 22 39.66 -11.22 -21.82
C GLU A 22 38.33 -11.94 -21.60
N LYS A 23 38.34 -13.28 -21.59
CA LYS A 23 37.12 -14.05 -21.40
C LYS A 23 36.54 -13.89 -19.99
N VAL A 24 37.39 -13.89 -18.96
CA VAL A 24 36.98 -13.63 -17.57
C VAL A 24 36.40 -12.23 -17.43
N SER A 25 37.07 -11.21 -17.98
CA SER A 25 36.56 -9.84 -17.97
C SER A 25 35.19 -9.72 -18.64
N SER A 26 35.01 -10.38 -19.79
CA SER A 26 33.73 -10.44 -20.48
C SER A 26 32.64 -11.13 -19.66
N LEU A 27 32.96 -12.23 -18.96
CA LEU A 27 32.01 -12.93 -18.11
C LEU A 27 31.64 -12.11 -16.87
N MET A 28 32.61 -11.41 -16.25
CA MET A 28 32.34 -10.51 -15.11
C MET A 28 31.38 -9.40 -15.52
N SER A 29 31.64 -8.75 -16.67
CA SER A 29 30.73 -7.72 -17.20
C SER A 29 29.33 -8.26 -17.50
N LEU A 30 29.20 -9.50 -17.97
CA LEU A 30 27.90 -10.13 -18.20
C LEU A 30 27.18 -10.43 -16.88
N CYS A 31 27.90 -10.90 -15.86
CA CYS A 31 27.35 -11.10 -14.52
C CYS A 31 26.82 -9.78 -13.94
N ASP A 32 27.60 -8.70 -14.02
CA ASP A 32 27.20 -7.37 -13.55
C ASP A 32 25.93 -6.90 -14.26
N GLN A 33 25.85 -7.12 -15.58
CA GLN A 33 24.67 -6.75 -16.37
C GLN A 33 23.42 -7.54 -15.98
N LEU A 34 23.54 -8.86 -15.77
CA LEU A 34 22.42 -9.71 -15.38
C LEU A 34 21.92 -9.37 -13.97
N GLU A 35 22.83 -9.11 -13.03
CA GLU A 35 22.49 -8.64 -11.69
C GLU A 35 21.73 -7.32 -11.76
N GLN A 36 22.24 -6.36 -12.53
CA GLN A 36 21.58 -5.08 -12.74
C GLN A 36 20.19 -5.23 -13.36
N GLN A 37 20.03 -6.09 -14.37
CA GLN A 37 18.72 -6.37 -14.98
C GLN A 37 17.73 -6.96 -13.97
N SER A 38 18.18 -7.89 -13.13
CA SER A 38 17.33 -8.48 -12.09
C SER A 38 16.88 -7.43 -11.07
N LEU A 39 17.78 -6.55 -10.63
CA LEU A 39 17.46 -5.49 -9.69
C LEU A 39 16.49 -4.47 -10.28
N THR A 40 16.73 -4.02 -11.52
CA THR A 40 15.82 -3.09 -12.21
C THR A 40 14.45 -3.72 -12.46
N SER A 41 14.39 -5.01 -12.81
CA SER A 41 13.12 -5.71 -13.00
C SER A 41 12.31 -5.81 -11.70
N LEU A 42 12.98 -6.03 -10.56
CA LEU A 42 12.33 -6.08 -9.26
C LEU A 42 11.78 -4.70 -8.88
N ASP A 43 12.58 -3.64 -9.04
CA ASP A 43 12.19 -2.26 -8.74
C ASP A 43 11.01 -1.82 -9.61
N ALA A 44 11.07 -2.08 -10.93
CA ALA A 44 9.98 -1.77 -11.84
C ALA A 44 8.68 -2.50 -11.47
N HIS A 45 8.76 -3.77 -11.05
CA HIS A 45 7.59 -4.52 -10.57
C HIS A 45 7.01 -3.92 -9.29
N GLN A 46 7.86 -3.54 -8.33
CA GLN A 46 7.43 -2.88 -7.10
C GLN A 46 6.72 -1.54 -7.41
N GLN A 47 7.33 -0.70 -8.24
CA GLN A 47 6.76 0.58 -8.66
C GLN A 47 5.40 0.42 -9.36
N LEU A 48 5.28 -0.61 -10.21
CA LEU A 48 4.01 -0.92 -10.87
C LEU A 48 2.93 -1.28 -9.85
N VAL A 49 3.23 -2.17 -8.90
CA VAL A 49 2.26 -2.58 -7.86
C VAL A 49 1.87 -1.38 -7.00
N GLU A 50 2.82 -0.57 -6.55
CA GLU A 50 2.54 0.64 -5.75
C GLU A 50 1.65 1.63 -6.51
N THR A 51 1.94 1.86 -7.79
CA THR A 51 1.14 2.77 -8.63
C THR A 51 -0.28 2.26 -8.83
N LEU A 52 -0.46 0.97 -9.12
CA LEU A 52 -1.77 0.35 -9.32
C LEU A 52 -2.60 0.31 -8.03
N LEU A 53 -1.97 0.05 -6.89
CA LEU A 53 -2.66 0.11 -5.59
C LEU A 53 -2.99 1.55 -5.19
N GLY A 54 -2.14 2.52 -5.55
CA GLY A 54 -2.40 3.95 -5.36
C GLY A 54 -3.59 4.45 -6.19
N THR A 55 -3.68 4.05 -7.45
CA THR A 55 -4.84 4.42 -8.31
C THR A 55 -6.15 3.83 -7.79
N LEU A 56 -6.12 2.65 -7.17
CA LEU A 56 -7.26 2.09 -6.44
C LEU A 56 -7.70 2.97 -5.27
N THR A 57 -6.77 3.45 -4.44
CA THR A 57 -7.12 4.30 -3.30
C THR A 57 -7.64 5.67 -3.70
N ASP A 58 -7.09 6.23 -4.78
CA ASP A 58 -7.42 7.55 -5.31
C ASP A 58 -8.73 7.59 -6.14
N SER A 59 -9.29 6.41 -6.46
CA SER A 59 -10.55 6.30 -7.22
C SER A 59 -11.69 7.06 -6.53
N GLN A 60 -12.37 7.96 -7.24
CA GLN A 60 -13.33 8.89 -6.62
C GLN A 60 -14.70 8.26 -6.40
N ASN A 61 -15.07 7.28 -7.22
CA ASN A 61 -16.38 6.64 -7.18
C ASN A 61 -16.26 5.10 -7.24
N THR A 62 -17.35 4.43 -6.88
CA THR A 62 -17.43 2.96 -6.83
C THR A 62 -17.26 2.31 -8.22
N ALA A 63 -17.65 3.00 -9.30
CA ALA A 63 -17.51 2.49 -10.65
C ALA A 63 -16.05 2.45 -11.11
N GLU A 64 -15.30 3.54 -10.88
CA GLU A 64 -13.85 3.62 -11.12
C GLU A 64 -13.09 2.61 -10.26
N LEU A 65 -13.47 2.46 -9.00
CA LEU A 65 -12.87 1.47 -8.11
C LEU A 65 -13.07 0.05 -8.65
N ALA A 66 -14.29 -0.28 -9.11
CA ALA A 66 -14.59 -1.59 -9.68
C ALA A 66 -13.84 -1.86 -10.99
N GLU A 67 -13.71 -0.86 -11.86
CA GLU A 67 -12.95 -0.97 -13.11
C GLU A 67 -11.45 -1.16 -12.83
N ASN A 68 -10.87 -0.35 -11.94
CA ASN A 68 -9.47 -0.45 -11.56
C ASN A 68 -9.17 -1.79 -10.87
N TRP A 69 -10.08 -2.26 -10.01
CA TRP A 69 -9.98 -3.57 -9.39
C TRP A 69 -10.05 -4.70 -10.42
N ALA A 70 -10.96 -4.61 -11.41
CA ALA A 70 -11.08 -5.61 -12.46
C ALA A 70 -9.76 -5.80 -13.21
N ARG A 71 -9.11 -4.71 -13.62
CA ARG A 71 -7.79 -4.73 -14.29
C ARG A 71 -6.69 -5.37 -13.44
N ILE A 72 -6.68 -5.08 -12.14
CA ILE A 72 -5.71 -5.66 -11.19
C ILE A 72 -5.99 -7.15 -10.97
N SER A 73 -7.26 -7.53 -10.90
CA SER A 73 -7.68 -8.93 -10.72
C SER A 73 -7.36 -9.80 -11.94
N GLU A 74 -7.44 -9.25 -13.16
CA GLU A 74 -7.06 -9.95 -14.39
C GLU A 74 -5.56 -10.30 -14.43
N HIS A 75 -4.73 -9.50 -13.76
CA HIS A 75 -3.28 -9.69 -13.69
C HIS A 75 -2.78 -10.09 -12.30
N PHE A 76 -3.67 -10.58 -11.44
CA PHE A 76 -3.38 -10.86 -10.04
C PHE A 76 -2.20 -11.82 -9.86
N ASP A 77 -2.18 -12.92 -10.63
CA ASP A 77 -1.16 -13.97 -10.56
C ASP A 77 0.25 -13.47 -10.91
N THR A 78 0.35 -12.38 -11.67
CA THR A 78 1.62 -11.77 -12.07
C THR A 78 2.04 -10.62 -11.15
N LEU A 79 1.06 -9.86 -10.64
CA LEU A 79 1.30 -8.70 -9.78
C LEU A 79 1.64 -9.12 -8.35
N PHE A 80 1.03 -10.18 -7.83
CA PHE A 80 1.13 -10.57 -6.43
C PHE A 80 1.94 -11.84 -6.22
N THR A 81 3.17 -11.86 -6.75
CA THR A 81 4.09 -13.02 -6.67
C THR A 81 5.04 -12.96 -5.47
N THR A 82 5.13 -11.82 -4.78
CA THR A 82 6.05 -11.60 -3.66
C THR A 82 5.30 -11.34 -2.36
N GLU A 83 5.88 -11.70 -1.22
CA GLU A 83 5.28 -11.43 0.09
C GLU A 83 5.03 -9.93 0.31
N ALA A 84 5.95 -9.08 -0.15
CA ALA A 84 5.82 -7.62 -0.06
C ALA A 84 4.59 -7.10 -0.82
N SER A 85 4.36 -7.57 -2.06
CA SER A 85 3.19 -7.18 -2.86
C SER A 85 1.88 -7.61 -2.20
N VAL A 86 1.84 -8.78 -1.57
CA VAL A 86 0.67 -9.28 -0.84
C VAL A 86 0.41 -8.45 0.42
N ALA A 87 1.47 -8.06 1.14
CA ALA A 87 1.36 -7.17 2.29
C ALA A 87 0.82 -5.79 1.89
N ALA A 88 1.31 -5.22 0.78
CA ALA A 88 0.80 -3.96 0.24
C ALA A 88 -0.69 -4.04 -0.11
N LEU A 89 -1.12 -5.11 -0.80
CA LEU A 89 -2.53 -5.33 -1.10
C LEU A 89 -3.41 -5.39 0.16
N LYS A 90 -2.98 -6.12 1.19
CA LYS A 90 -3.71 -6.19 2.47
C LYS A 90 -3.88 -4.81 3.09
N GLN A 91 -2.81 -4.00 3.07
CA GLN A 91 -2.84 -2.64 3.58
C GLN A 91 -3.82 -1.76 2.78
N THR A 92 -3.81 -1.87 1.46
CA THR A 92 -4.75 -1.16 0.58
C THR A 92 -6.20 -1.54 0.85
N ILE A 93 -6.50 -2.83 1.01
CA ILE A 93 -7.86 -3.28 1.37
C ILE A 93 -8.28 -2.68 2.72
N LEU A 94 -7.38 -2.69 3.71
CA LEU A 94 -7.67 -2.13 5.02
C LEU A 94 -7.92 -0.62 4.95
N GLN A 95 -7.16 0.10 4.13
CA GLN A 95 -7.38 1.52 3.86
C GLN A 95 -8.73 1.78 3.19
N LEU A 96 -9.08 1.00 2.17
CA LEU A 96 -10.40 1.09 1.50
C LEU A 96 -11.55 0.78 2.48
N ALA A 97 -11.34 -0.14 3.42
CA ALA A 97 -12.30 -0.45 4.48
C ALA A 97 -12.52 0.76 5.41
N VAL A 98 -11.42 1.38 5.86
CA VAL A 98 -11.47 2.57 6.71
C VAL A 98 -12.12 3.75 5.97
N MET A 99 -11.91 3.87 4.66
CA MET A 99 -12.56 4.87 3.82
C MET A 99 -14.04 4.58 3.53
N GLY A 100 -14.58 3.43 3.98
CA GLY A 100 -15.97 3.04 3.75
C GLY A 100 -16.28 2.66 2.29
N LYS A 101 -15.27 2.49 1.43
CA LYS A 101 -15.46 2.19 0.00
C LYS A 101 -15.75 0.72 -0.30
N LEU A 102 -15.59 -0.18 0.67
CA LEU A 102 -15.75 -1.64 0.48
C LEU A 102 -17.18 -2.15 0.68
N VAL A 103 -18.08 -1.34 1.22
CA VAL A 103 -19.47 -1.74 1.47
C VAL A 103 -20.37 -0.63 0.95
N PRO A 104 -21.35 -0.93 0.07
CA PRO A 104 -22.35 0.05 -0.31
C PRO A 104 -23.12 0.48 0.94
N GLN A 105 -23.23 1.79 1.15
CA GLN A 105 -24.02 2.35 2.25
C GLN A 105 -25.50 1.96 2.04
N ASP A 106 -26.17 1.41 3.05
CA ASP A 106 -27.60 1.11 2.96
C ASP A 106 -28.39 2.42 3.14
N PRO A 107 -29.23 2.84 2.17
CA PRO A 107 -30.06 4.04 2.32
C PRO A 107 -31.06 3.96 3.47
N ASN A 108 -31.33 2.76 4.00
CA ASN A 108 -32.19 2.54 5.17
C ASN A 108 -31.43 2.47 6.49
N ASP A 109 -30.10 2.63 6.48
CA ASP A 109 -29.34 2.69 7.72
C ASP A 109 -29.85 3.87 8.57
N GLU A 110 -30.00 3.61 9.87
CA GLU A 110 -30.50 4.61 10.80
C GLU A 110 -29.55 5.83 10.78
N PRO A 111 -30.05 7.04 10.45
CA PRO A 111 -29.20 8.21 10.38
C PRO A 111 -28.60 8.51 11.75
N ALA A 112 -27.38 9.05 11.78
CA ALA A 112 -26.67 9.34 13.02
C ALA A 112 -27.50 10.26 13.96
N SER A 113 -28.37 11.09 13.38
CA SER A 113 -29.29 11.99 14.08
C SER A 113 -30.25 11.25 15.03
N GLU A 114 -30.76 10.06 14.69
CA GLU A 114 -31.64 9.28 15.57
C GLU A 114 -30.88 8.69 16.76
N LEU A 115 -29.65 8.21 16.53
CA LEU A 115 -28.77 7.79 17.62
C LEU A 115 -28.42 8.96 18.55
N LEU A 116 -28.14 10.14 18.00
CA LEU A 116 -27.87 11.36 18.77
C LEU A 116 -29.08 11.79 19.61
N LYS A 117 -30.31 11.68 19.08
CA LYS A 117 -31.55 11.91 19.84
C LYS A 117 -31.67 10.95 21.03
N ARG A 118 -31.40 9.64 20.82
CA ARG A 118 -31.41 8.64 21.90
C ARG A 118 -30.37 8.95 22.97
N ILE A 119 -29.14 9.26 22.57
CA ILE A 119 -28.06 9.63 23.48
C ILE A 119 -28.41 10.91 24.26
N ALA A 120 -29.03 11.90 23.62
CA ALA A 120 -29.44 13.14 24.27
C ALA A 120 -30.54 12.90 25.33
N GLN A 121 -31.52 12.05 25.03
CA GLN A 121 -32.57 11.65 25.98
C GLN A 121 -31.99 10.88 27.18
N GLU A 122 -31.13 9.89 26.92
CA GLU A 122 -30.48 9.10 27.96
C GLU A 122 -29.56 9.97 28.83
N LYS A 123 -28.76 10.86 28.22
CA LYS A 123 -27.96 11.84 28.96
C LYS A 123 -28.83 12.76 29.81
N ALA A 124 -29.96 13.25 29.29
CA ALA A 124 -30.87 14.09 30.07
C ALA A 124 -31.43 13.36 31.29
N GLN A 125 -31.71 12.06 31.16
CA GLN A 125 -32.14 11.20 32.26
C GLN A 125 -31.03 10.99 33.29
N LEU A 126 -29.80 10.67 32.85
CA LEU A 126 -28.65 10.49 33.74
C LEU A 126 -28.22 11.79 34.45
N VAL A 127 -28.42 12.95 33.83
CA VAL A 127 -28.26 14.27 34.48
C VAL A 127 -29.32 14.48 35.56
N LYS A 128 -30.58 14.11 35.32
CA LYS A 128 -31.65 14.15 36.33
C LYS A 128 -31.38 13.19 37.49
N GLU A 129 -30.80 12.01 37.20
CA GLU A 129 -30.38 11.02 38.18
C GLU A 129 -29.07 11.38 38.90
N GLY A 130 -28.41 12.50 38.53
CA GLY A 130 -27.21 13.01 39.18
C GLY A 130 -25.91 12.22 38.88
N LYS A 131 -25.95 11.26 37.96
CA LYS A 131 -24.79 10.41 37.61
C LYS A 131 -23.78 11.12 36.71
N ILE A 132 -24.19 12.15 35.97
CA ILE A 132 -23.33 12.95 35.08
C ILE A 132 -23.60 14.45 35.20
N LYS A 133 -22.55 15.25 35.03
CA LYS A 133 -22.63 16.72 35.01
C LYS A 133 -23.16 17.22 33.66
N LYS A 134 -24.02 18.25 33.69
CA LYS A 134 -24.58 18.87 32.48
C LYS A 134 -23.45 19.46 31.60
N GLN A 135 -23.31 18.97 30.37
CA GLN A 135 -22.33 19.48 29.41
C GLN A 135 -22.74 20.88 28.92
N ARG A 136 -21.75 21.77 28.74
CA ARG A 136 -21.96 23.09 28.11
C ARG A 136 -22.16 22.88 26.61
N PRO A 137 -23.10 23.61 25.96
CA PRO A 137 -23.25 23.55 24.52
C PRO A 137 -21.95 24.02 23.85
N LEU A 138 -21.50 23.26 22.85
CA LEU A 138 -20.36 23.64 22.02
C LEU A 138 -20.80 24.74 21.02
N PRO A 139 -19.89 25.65 20.63
CA PRO A 139 -20.17 26.62 19.57
C PRO A 139 -20.45 25.90 18.24
N PRO A 140 -21.28 26.48 17.36
CA PRO A 140 -21.54 25.92 16.04
C PRO A 140 -20.27 25.94 15.19
N ILE A 141 -19.99 24.84 14.49
CA ILE A 141 -18.87 24.70 13.55
C ILE A 141 -19.21 25.51 12.29
N SER A 142 -18.31 26.38 11.84
CA SER A 142 -18.53 27.16 10.60
C SER A 142 -18.25 26.32 9.35
N ASP A 143 -18.79 26.71 8.20
CA ASP A 143 -18.55 25.98 6.94
C ASP A 143 -17.08 26.06 6.47
N GLU A 144 -16.31 27.02 6.97
CA GLU A 144 -14.86 27.16 6.74
C GLU A 144 -14.03 26.17 7.58
N GLU A 145 -14.60 25.61 8.65
CA GLU A 145 -13.96 24.64 9.55
C GLU A 145 -14.20 23.18 9.15
N LYS A 146 -14.95 22.92 8.06
CA LYS A 146 -15.23 21.57 7.54
C LYS A 146 -14.24 21.20 6.43
N PRO A 147 -13.15 20.47 6.73
CA PRO A 147 -12.16 20.10 5.71
C PRO A 147 -12.68 19.10 4.65
N PHE A 148 -13.81 18.43 4.88
CA PHE A 148 -14.37 17.41 3.99
C PHE A 148 -15.90 17.43 3.99
N GLU A 149 -16.51 16.97 2.90
CA GLU A 149 -17.96 16.75 2.81
C GLU A 149 -18.38 15.53 3.63
N LEU A 150 -19.51 15.64 4.33
CA LEU A 150 -20.06 14.55 5.15
C LEU A 150 -20.81 13.55 4.26
N PRO A 151 -20.71 12.23 4.54
CA PRO A 151 -21.52 11.22 3.86
C PRO A 151 -23.02 11.45 4.05
N GLU A 152 -23.81 10.94 3.10
CA GLU A 152 -25.27 10.98 3.16
C GLU A 152 -25.77 10.28 4.45
N GLY A 153 -26.60 10.97 5.25
CA GLY A 153 -27.09 10.49 6.55
C GLY A 153 -26.26 10.87 7.78
N TRP A 154 -25.13 11.56 7.60
CA TRP A 154 -24.35 12.17 8.68
C TRP A 154 -24.76 13.64 8.87
N GLU A 155 -25.93 13.85 9.49
CA GLU A 155 -26.44 15.17 9.95
C GLU A 155 -26.35 15.32 11.47
#